data_AF-A0A2V7QH91-F1
#
_entry.id   AF-A0A2V7QH91-F1
#
_cell.length_a   1.000
_cell.length_b   1.000
_cell.length_c   1.000
_cell.angle_alpha   90.00
_cell.angle_beta   90.00
_cell.angle_gamma   90.00
#
_symmetry.space_group_name_H-M   'P 1'
#
loop_
_entity.id
_entity.type
_entity.pdbx_description
1 polymer ?
#
loop_
_entity_poly.entity_id
_entity_poly.type
_entity_poly.pdbx_seq_one_letter_code
_entity_poly.pdbx_strand_id
1 'polypeptide(L)'
;MLVLAAVPEVQLHKLRRAAGLRFALAHARSWDDALTTIRTRPVELAVVDPLLAGGASATEISRLRVLFPSLPLALYTTLSPAIAAVLLALGQSGIHHVVFARYDDHPARLREVLVAEEGRSTSHRLREQLAWMLAPLPSELRWALEEVLRSPAELQTVQQVAARARVDRRTFERWFLRLGLRSPRHFLAAARVLHAHRLLQDPGFTVDDVAQRLGYAQTKTLQLHARAYLGLTLGEMRDALDAAEALQRVAHGFAPQRARASAS
;
A
#
# COMPACT_ATOMS: atom_id res chain seq x y z
N MET A 1 -3.93 9.19 1.19
CA MET A 1 -2.84 8.36 0.65
C MET A 1 -1.57 9.17 0.59
N LEU A 2 -0.39 8.61 0.92
CA LEU A 2 0.89 9.30 0.83
C LEU A 2 1.58 9.03 -0.51
N VAL A 3 1.95 10.09 -1.21
CA VAL A 3 2.68 10.06 -2.48
C VAL A 3 4.07 10.60 -2.26
N LEU A 4 5.09 9.84 -2.65
CA LEU A 4 6.46 10.33 -2.72
C LEU A 4 6.60 11.22 -3.96
N ALA A 5 7.19 12.39 -3.81
CA ALA A 5 7.58 13.28 -4.88
C ALA A 5 9.10 13.38 -4.89
N ALA A 6 9.78 12.63 -5.75
CA ALA A 6 11.22 12.73 -5.96
C ALA A 6 11.47 13.55 -7.25
N VAL A 7 11.13 14.83 -7.18
CA VAL A 7 11.13 15.78 -8.31
C VAL A 7 11.73 17.12 -7.86
N PRO A 8 12.27 17.93 -8.78
CA PRO A 8 12.70 19.29 -8.48
C PRO A 8 11.59 20.17 -7.88
N GLU A 9 11.96 21.20 -7.11
CA GLU A 9 11.01 22.05 -6.38
C GLU A 9 9.97 22.74 -7.29
N VAL A 10 10.36 23.06 -8.54
CA VAL A 10 9.48 23.69 -9.52
C VAL A 10 8.31 22.77 -9.88
N GLN A 11 8.58 21.48 -10.16
CA GLN A 11 7.54 20.47 -10.40
C GLN A 11 6.70 20.22 -9.15
N LEU A 12 7.34 20.17 -7.96
CA LEU A 12 6.67 19.90 -6.70
C LEU A 12 5.50 20.86 -6.42
N HIS A 13 5.63 22.15 -6.78
CA HIS A 13 4.56 23.13 -6.58
C HIS A 13 3.29 22.79 -7.37
N LYS A 14 3.43 22.37 -8.63
CA LYS A 14 2.29 21.93 -9.45
C LYS A 14 1.71 20.62 -8.92
N LEU A 15 2.57 19.69 -8.50
CA LEU A 15 2.15 18.42 -7.91
C LEU A 15 1.37 18.63 -6.61
N ARG A 16 1.78 19.58 -5.74
CA ARG A 16 1.03 19.97 -4.52
C ARG A 16 -0.37 20.47 -4.85
N ARG A 17 -0.52 21.30 -5.88
CA ARG A 17 -1.84 21.78 -6.33
C ARG A 17 -2.72 20.65 -6.88
N ALA A 18 -2.14 19.71 -7.63
CA ALA A 18 -2.85 18.54 -8.14
C ALA A 18 -3.30 17.60 -7.01
N ALA A 19 -2.41 17.34 -6.06
CA ALA A 19 -2.62 16.48 -4.90
C ALA A 19 -3.82 16.93 -4.03
N GLY A 20 -3.95 18.25 -3.81
CA GLY A 20 -5.03 18.83 -3.02
C GLY A 20 -5.10 18.22 -1.61
N LEU A 21 -6.31 18.00 -1.10
CA LEU A 21 -6.54 17.33 0.20
C LEU A 21 -6.58 15.80 0.09
N ARG A 22 -6.61 15.25 -1.13
CA ARG A 22 -6.74 13.79 -1.35
C ARG A 22 -5.43 13.06 -1.12
N PHE A 23 -4.33 13.66 -1.56
CA PHE A 23 -3.00 13.07 -1.51
C PHE A 23 -2.08 13.89 -0.61
N ALA A 24 -1.49 13.26 0.40
CA ALA A 24 -0.38 13.84 1.15
C ALA A 24 0.90 13.66 0.33
N LEU A 25 1.79 14.66 0.32
CA LEU A 25 3.07 14.58 -0.39
C LEU A 25 4.24 14.50 0.59
N ALA A 26 5.15 13.55 0.35
CA ALA A 26 6.50 13.56 0.92
C ALA A 26 7.47 13.94 -0.19
N HIS A 27 8.17 15.08 -0.05
CA HIS A 27 9.18 15.49 -1.02
C HIS A 27 10.51 14.84 -0.67
N ALA A 28 11.12 14.17 -1.63
CA ALA A 28 12.49 13.68 -1.54
C ALA A 28 13.41 14.50 -2.44
N ARG A 29 14.52 14.99 -1.88
CA ARG A 29 15.49 15.84 -2.62
C ARG A 29 16.59 15.03 -3.30
N SER A 30 16.74 13.77 -2.94
CA SER A 30 17.71 12.83 -3.52
C SER A 30 17.14 11.42 -3.58
N TRP A 31 17.82 10.52 -4.29
CA TRP A 31 17.44 9.11 -4.34
C TRP A 31 17.59 8.38 -3.00
N ASP A 32 18.56 8.77 -2.17
CA ASP A 32 18.72 8.19 -0.82
C ASP A 32 17.58 8.61 0.12
N ASP A 33 17.13 9.87 0.01
CA ASP A 33 15.98 10.40 0.73
C ASP A 33 14.68 9.71 0.26
N ALA A 34 14.55 9.48 -1.05
CA ALA A 34 13.45 8.71 -1.62
C ALA A 34 13.40 7.27 -1.08
N LEU A 35 14.53 6.56 -1.07
CA LEU A 35 14.65 5.21 -0.52
C LEU A 35 14.29 5.16 0.97
N THR A 36 14.83 6.08 1.76
CA THR A 36 14.55 6.18 3.20
C THR A 36 13.08 6.47 3.45
N THR A 37 12.48 7.38 2.68
CA THR A 37 11.06 7.73 2.78
C THR A 37 10.15 6.55 2.43
N ILE A 38 10.45 5.78 1.39
CA ILE A 38 9.66 4.59 1.01
C ILE A 38 9.69 3.54 2.13
N ARG A 39 10.86 3.31 2.74
CA ARG A 39 11.03 2.33 3.83
C ARG A 39 10.29 2.71 5.09
N THR A 40 10.41 3.97 5.51
CA THR A 40 9.96 4.44 6.83
C THR A 40 8.53 4.95 6.85
N ARG A 41 7.95 5.32 5.70
CA ARG A 41 6.62 5.94 5.62
C ARG A 41 5.69 5.15 4.70
N PRO A 42 4.36 5.24 4.89
CA PRO A 42 3.39 4.48 4.11
C PRO A 42 3.18 5.04 2.69
N VAL A 43 4.25 5.11 1.89
CA VAL A 43 4.20 5.54 0.49
C VAL A 43 3.44 4.50 -0.35
N GLU A 44 2.43 4.95 -1.08
CA GLU A 44 1.57 4.09 -1.93
C GLU A 44 1.74 4.37 -3.43
N LEU A 45 2.45 5.45 -3.77
CA LEU A 45 2.75 5.90 -5.14
C LEU A 45 3.99 6.79 -5.08
N ALA A 46 4.88 6.69 -6.07
CA ALA A 46 5.95 7.66 -6.26
C ALA A 46 5.87 8.36 -7.61
N VAL A 47 5.96 9.68 -7.59
CA VAL A 47 6.20 10.54 -8.74
C VAL A 47 7.67 10.92 -8.75
N VAL A 48 8.38 10.54 -9.81
CA VAL A 48 9.85 10.65 -9.87
C VAL A 48 10.31 11.37 -11.14
N ASP A 49 11.40 12.11 -11.04
CA ASP A 49 12.05 12.74 -12.20
C ASP A 49 13.37 12.01 -12.50
N PRO A 50 13.58 11.44 -13.70
CA PRO A 50 14.87 10.85 -14.09
C PRO A 50 16.01 11.88 -14.13
N LEU A 51 15.72 13.17 -14.04
CA LEU A 51 16.69 14.26 -13.96
C LEU A 51 17.01 14.70 -12.52
N LEU A 52 16.47 14.03 -11.48
CA LEU A 52 16.61 14.45 -10.08
C LEU A 52 18.07 14.64 -9.64
N ALA A 53 18.99 13.81 -10.15
CA ALA A 53 20.41 13.86 -9.83
C ALA A 53 21.22 14.87 -10.68
N GLY A 54 20.55 15.69 -11.49
CA GLY A 54 21.18 16.67 -12.39
C GLY A 54 21.55 16.12 -13.78
N GLY A 55 21.41 14.82 -14.01
CA GLY A 55 21.60 14.17 -15.32
C GLY A 55 20.49 13.16 -15.60
N ALA A 56 20.21 12.91 -16.89
CA ALA A 56 19.18 11.95 -17.29
C ALA A 56 19.66 10.52 -17.04
N SER A 57 19.01 9.81 -16.12
CA SER A 57 19.36 8.44 -15.75
C SER A 57 18.13 7.57 -15.53
N ALA A 58 18.16 6.35 -16.07
CA ALA A 58 17.17 5.32 -15.78
C ALA A 58 17.56 4.46 -14.55
N THR A 59 18.81 4.54 -14.10
CA THR A 59 19.42 3.59 -13.17
C THR A 59 18.72 3.55 -11.83
N GLU A 60 18.49 4.72 -11.22
CA GLU A 60 17.92 4.84 -9.89
C GLU A 60 16.44 4.47 -9.87
N ILE A 61 15.70 4.84 -10.91
CA ILE A 61 14.29 4.47 -11.08
C ILE A 61 14.17 2.96 -11.31
N SER A 62 15.05 2.38 -12.13
CA SER A 62 15.10 0.93 -12.34
C SER A 62 15.43 0.19 -11.04
N ARG A 63 16.36 0.73 -10.24
CA ARG A 63 16.66 0.22 -8.90
C ARG A 63 15.45 0.28 -7.97
N LEU A 64 14.69 1.38 -7.98
CA LEU A 64 13.43 1.46 -7.22
C LEU A 64 12.43 0.41 -7.69
N ARG A 65 12.29 0.16 -8.99
CA ARG A 65 11.39 -0.87 -9.53
C ARG A 65 11.81 -2.28 -9.07
N VAL A 66 13.11 -2.57 -9.01
CA VAL A 66 13.63 -3.85 -8.51
C VAL A 66 13.41 -4.00 -7.01
N LEU A 67 13.63 -2.94 -6.23
CA LEU A 67 13.45 -2.96 -4.77
C LEU A 67 11.98 -2.94 -4.35
N PHE A 68 11.12 -2.26 -5.09
CA PHE A 68 9.72 -2.05 -4.76
C PHE A 68 8.81 -2.32 -5.97
N PRO A 69 8.79 -3.57 -6.49
CA PRO A 69 7.99 -3.93 -7.65
C PRO A 69 6.49 -3.64 -7.46
N SER A 70 5.99 -3.67 -6.23
CA SER A 70 4.59 -3.39 -5.90
C SER A 70 4.24 -1.90 -5.82
N LEU A 71 5.24 -1.00 -5.81
CA LEU A 71 5.04 0.44 -5.75
C LEU A 71 4.79 1.01 -7.16
N PRO A 72 3.62 1.62 -7.43
CA PRO A 72 3.38 2.28 -8.70
C PRO A 72 4.28 3.52 -8.84
N LEU A 73 4.80 3.74 -10.05
CA LEU A 73 5.75 4.79 -10.38
C LEU A 73 5.23 5.59 -11.58
N ALA A 74 5.17 6.91 -11.44
CA ALA A 74 4.88 7.84 -12.53
C ALA A 74 6.06 8.80 -12.74
N LEU A 75 6.38 9.10 -13.99
CA LEU A 75 7.43 10.06 -14.32
C LEU A 75 6.85 11.46 -14.43
N TYR A 76 7.52 12.44 -13.82
CA TYR A 76 7.22 13.85 -14.02
C TYR A 76 8.50 14.62 -14.30
N THR A 77 8.79 14.83 -15.59
CA THR A 77 10.08 15.28 -16.09
C THR A 77 9.94 16.34 -17.17
N THR A 78 11.02 16.99 -17.58
CA THR A 78 11.02 17.89 -18.74
C THR A 78 11.35 17.13 -20.02
N LEU A 79 10.71 17.47 -21.13
CA LEU A 79 11.04 16.90 -22.43
C LEU A 79 12.37 17.48 -22.96
N SER A 80 13.37 16.63 -23.18
CA SER A 80 14.67 16.99 -23.76
C SER A 80 15.24 15.83 -24.59
N PRO A 81 16.19 16.04 -25.51
CA PRO A 81 16.81 14.95 -26.25
C PRO A 81 17.45 13.89 -25.34
N ALA A 82 18.06 14.30 -24.23
CA ALA A 82 18.70 13.41 -23.26
C ALA A 82 17.69 12.46 -22.56
N ILE A 83 16.43 12.88 -22.39
CA ILE A 83 15.42 12.05 -21.74
C ILE A 83 14.87 10.96 -22.65
N ALA A 84 14.94 11.11 -23.98
CA ALA A 84 14.27 10.22 -24.93
C ALA A 84 14.74 8.76 -24.77
N ALA A 85 16.05 8.52 -24.73
CA ALA A 85 16.61 7.18 -24.52
C ALA A 85 16.29 6.63 -23.12
N VAL A 86 16.29 7.50 -22.09
CA VAL A 86 15.92 7.15 -20.72
C VAL A 86 14.47 6.71 -20.63
N LEU A 87 13.54 7.42 -21.28
CA LEU A 87 12.13 7.04 -21.33
C LEU A 87 11.91 5.70 -22.04
N LEU A 88 12.63 5.43 -23.12
CA LEU A 88 12.55 4.14 -23.80
C LEU A 88 12.99 2.99 -22.87
N ALA A 89 14.10 3.16 -22.14
CA ALA A 89 14.58 2.18 -21.16
C ALA A 89 13.58 1.99 -20.00
N LEU A 90 13.01 3.08 -19.47
CA LEU A 90 12.01 3.03 -18.39
C LEU A 90 10.67 2.44 -18.87
N GLY A 91 10.31 2.65 -20.13
CA GLY A 91 9.14 2.02 -20.76
C GLY A 91 9.28 0.49 -20.82
N GLN A 92 10.48 -0.01 -21.13
CA GLN A 92 10.77 -1.45 -21.12
C GLN A 92 10.75 -2.05 -19.70
N SER A 93 11.00 -1.24 -18.66
CA SER A 93 10.90 -1.67 -17.26
C SER A 93 9.49 -1.51 -16.64
N GLY A 94 8.48 -1.29 -17.48
CA GLY A 94 7.07 -1.28 -17.10
C GLY A 94 6.58 0.05 -16.53
N ILE A 95 7.27 1.17 -16.79
CA ILE A 95 6.82 2.51 -16.41
C ILE A 95 6.13 3.14 -17.61
N HIS A 96 4.82 3.32 -17.51
CA HIS A 96 3.98 3.72 -18.65
C HIS A 96 3.30 5.08 -18.49
N HIS A 97 3.42 5.72 -17.33
CA HIS A 97 2.87 7.05 -17.10
C HIS A 97 3.98 8.09 -17.03
N VAL A 98 3.95 9.03 -17.97
CA VAL A 98 4.86 10.17 -18.04
C VAL A 98 4.02 11.44 -18.16
N VAL A 99 4.38 12.44 -17.37
CA VAL A 99 3.91 13.81 -17.50
C VAL A 99 5.12 14.69 -17.81
N PHE A 100 5.01 15.47 -18.86
CA PHE A 100 6.01 16.43 -19.29
C PHE A 100 5.73 17.81 -18.73
N ALA A 101 6.65 18.28 -17.90
CA ALA A 101 6.64 19.63 -17.37
C ALA A 101 6.57 20.65 -18.52
N ARG A 102 5.68 21.63 -18.36
CA ARG A 102 5.34 22.70 -19.32
C ARG A 102 4.57 22.28 -20.58
N TYR A 103 4.24 21.01 -20.76
CA TYR A 103 3.46 20.54 -21.91
C TYR A 103 2.09 20.00 -21.50
N ASP A 104 2.04 19.02 -20.59
CA ASP A 104 0.82 18.36 -20.16
C ASP A 104 0.70 18.27 -18.61
N ASP A 105 1.42 19.13 -17.90
CA ASP A 105 1.46 19.21 -16.43
C ASP A 105 0.36 20.08 -15.80
N HIS A 106 -0.77 20.22 -16.49
CA HIS A 106 -1.95 20.88 -15.94
C HIS A 106 -2.41 20.16 -14.65
N PRO A 107 -2.85 20.89 -13.60
CA PRO A 107 -3.22 20.26 -12.32
C PRO A 107 -4.31 19.18 -12.43
N ALA A 108 -5.21 19.29 -13.41
CA ALA A 108 -6.22 18.27 -13.68
C ALA A 108 -5.59 16.97 -14.19
N ARG A 109 -4.68 17.06 -15.18
CA ARG A 109 -3.96 15.92 -15.75
C ARG A 109 -3.06 15.23 -14.72
N LEU A 110 -2.30 16.00 -13.94
CA LEU A 110 -1.51 15.46 -12.83
C LEU A 110 -2.39 14.70 -11.83
N ARG A 111 -3.59 15.22 -11.53
CA ARG A 111 -4.54 14.55 -10.64
C ARG A 111 -5.09 13.26 -11.23
N GLU A 112 -5.40 13.22 -12.52
CA GLU A 112 -5.81 12.00 -13.22
C GLU A 112 -4.75 10.91 -13.09
N VAL A 113 -3.48 11.25 -13.31
CA VAL A 113 -2.35 10.30 -13.14
C VAL A 113 -2.27 9.80 -11.70
N LEU A 114 -2.35 10.68 -10.71
CA LEU A 114 -2.34 10.27 -9.29
C LEU A 114 -3.50 9.34 -8.94
N VAL A 115 -4.71 9.60 -9.45
CA VAL A 115 -5.90 8.77 -9.21
C VAL A 115 -5.81 7.43 -9.94
N ALA A 116 -5.32 7.42 -11.18
CA ALA A 116 -5.13 6.20 -11.96
C ALA A 116 -4.10 5.27 -11.29
N GLU A 117 -3.01 5.83 -10.77
CA GLU A 117 -1.98 5.07 -10.06
C GLU A 117 -2.40 4.67 -8.64
N GLU A 118 -3.24 5.46 -7.95
CA GLU A 118 -3.86 5.06 -6.68
C GLU A 118 -4.62 3.73 -6.80
N GLY A 119 -5.34 3.51 -7.91
CA GLY A 119 -6.05 2.26 -8.17
C GLY A 119 -5.12 1.05 -8.29
N ARG A 120 -3.85 1.27 -8.65
CA ARG A 120 -2.80 0.24 -8.74
C ARG A 120 -2.07 0.03 -7.42
N SER A 121 -2.24 0.95 -6.46
CA SER A 121 -1.62 0.86 -5.15
C SER A 121 -2.01 -0.46 -4.49
N THR A 122 -1.07 -0.95 -3.71
CA THR A 122 -1.16 -2.31 -3.22
C THR A 122 -2.12 -2.38 -2.03
N SER A 123 -2.35 -1.28 -1.31
CA SER A 123 -3.45 -1.15 -0.34
C SER A 123 -4.82 -1.14 -1.00
N HIS A 124 -4.95 -0.51 -2.18
CA HIS A 124 -6.19 -0.56 -2.96
C HIS A 124 -6.55 -1.98 -3.38
N ARG A 125 -5.59 -2.73 -3.92
CA ARG A 125 -5.79 -4.13 -4.33
C ARG A 125 -6.22 -5.04 -3.17
N LEU A 126 -5.58 -4.93 -2.01
CA LEU A 126 -5.99 -5.68 -0.81
C LEU A 126 -7.42 -5.34 -0.38
N ARG A 127 -7.82 -4.08 -0.48
CA ARG A 127 -9.17 -3.63 -0.14
C ARG A 127 -10.21 -4.25 -1.09
N GLU A 128 -9.97 -4.22 -2.39
CA GLU A 128 -10.86 -4.87 -3.38
C GLU A 128 -10.99 -6.38 -3.11
N GLN A 129 -9.86 -7.02 -2.81
CA GLN A 129 -9.79 -8.44 -2.48
C GLN A 129 -10.54 -8.83 -1.19
N LEU A 130 -10.63 -7.92 -0.22
CA LEU A 130 -11.33 -8.15 1.04
C LEU A 130 -12.78 -7.59 1.05
N ALA A 131 -13.17 -6.82 0.04
CA ALA A 131 -14.46 -6.13 0.00
C ALA A 131 -15.65 -7.10 0.11
N TRP A 132 -15.57 -8.27 -0.54
CA TRP A 132 -16.63 -9.28 -0.50
C TRP A 132 -16.84 -9.85 0.92
N MET A 133 -15.77 -10.01 1.72
CA MET A 133 -15.88 -10.48 3.10
C MET A 133 -16.58 -9.46 4.00
N LEU A 134 -16.42 -8.17 3.69
CA LEU A 134 -16.97 -7.06 4.46
C LEU A 134 -18.38 -6.66 3.99
N ALA A 135 -18.81 -7.13 2.82
CA ALA A 135 -20.10 -6.78 2.23
C ALA A 135 -21.33 -7.02 3.13
N PRO A 136 -21.37 -8.08 3.97
CA PRO A 136 -22.51 -8.32 4.88
C PRO A 136 -22.56 -7.38 6.09
N LEU A 137 -21.51 -6.61 6.37
CA LEU A 137 -21.49 -5.69 7.51
C LEU A 137 -22.27 -4.40 7.20
N PRO A 138 -22.87 -3.75 8.22
CA PRO A 138 -23.38 -2.39 8.11
C PRO A 138 -22.35 -1.43 7.51
N SER A 139 -22.82 -0.41 6.81
CA SER A 139 -21.99 0.52 6.03
C SER A 139 -20.91 1.21 6.89
N GLU A 140 -21.25 1.57 8.12
CA GLU A 140 -20.39 2.26 9.08
C GLU A 140 -19.24 1.36 9.55
N LEU A 141 -19.54 0.08 9.80
CA LEU A 141 -18.55 -0.91 10.21
C LEU A 141 -17.61 -1.26 9.06
N ARG A 142 -18.17 -1.45 7.87
CA ARG A 142 -17.42 -1.71 6.66
C ARG A 142 -16.45 -0.57 6.36
N TRP A 143 -16.92 0.66 6.42
CA TRP A 143 -16.09 1.85 6.18
C TRP A 143 -14.92 1.94 7.16
N ALA A 144 -15.17 1.72 8.47
CA ALA A 144 -14.10 1.72 9.46
C ALA A 144 -13.07 0.61 9.25
N LEU A 145 -13.49 -0.58 8.78
CA LEU A 145 -12.58 -1.68 8.45
C LEU A 145 -11.79 -1.42 7.16
N GLU A 146 -12.42 -0.86 6.13
CA GLU A 146 -11.71 -0.43 4.92
C GLU A 146 -10.66 0.65 5.23
N GLU A 147 -10.91 1.48 6.24
CA GLU A 147 -9.93 2.46 6.70
C GLU A 147 -8.72 1.82 7.40
N VAL A 148 -8.92 0.71 8.14
CA VAL A 148 -7.79 -0.08 8.67
C VAL A 148 -6.90 -0.59 7.52
N LEU A 149 -7.50 -1.01 6.40
CA LEU A 149 -6.76 -1.48 5.24
C LEU A 149 -5.98 -0.35 4.53
N ARG A 150 -6.45 0.90 4.67
CA ARG A 150 -5.79 2.10 4.12
C ARG A 150 -4.66 2.61 5.02
N SER A 151 -4.87 2.61 6.33
CA SER A 151 -3.96 3.16 7.34
C SER A 151 -3.79 2.18 8.52
N PRO A 152 -3.12 1.03 8.32
CA PRO A 152 -3.03 -0.03 9.33
C PRO A 152 -2.32 0.39 10.62
N ALA A 153 -1.46 1.41 10.55
CA ALA A 153 -0.75 1.97 11.70
C ALA A 153 -1.61 2.90 12.58
N GLU A 154 -2.67 3.50 12.03
CA GLU A 154 -3.50 4.48 12.75
C GLU A 154 -4.61 3.79 13.58
N LEU A 155 -5.22 2.75 13.03
CA LEU A 155 -6.31 2.02 13.66
C LEU A 155 -5.83 0.66 14.16
N GLN A 156 -5.19 0.67 15.34
CA GLN A 156 -4.49 -0.50 15.86
C GLN A 156 -5.40 -1.47 16.64
N THR A 157 -6.40 -0.93 17.33
CA THR A 157 -7.23 -1.65 18.30
C THR A 157 -8.69 -1.73 17.87
N VAL A 158 -9.39 -2.75 18.38
CA VAL A 158 -10.84 -2.91 18.16
C VAL A 158 -11.63 -1.69 18.66
N GLN A 159 -11.18 -1.07 19.75
CA GLN A 159 -11.82 0.12 20.31
C GLN A 159 -11.69 1.34 19.39
N GLN A 160 -10.51 1.57 18.80
CA GLN A 160 -10.31 2.66 17.83
C GLN A 160 -11.19 2.47 16.58
N VAL A 161 -11.29 1.24 16.07
CA VAL A 161 -12.12 0.92 14.90
C VAL A 161 -13.61 1.08 15.22
N ALA A 162 -14.06 0.61 16.39
CA ALA A 162 -15.45 0.79 16.82
C ALA A 162 -15.80 2.29 16.98
N ALA A 163 -14.91 3.07 17.61
CA ALA A 163 -15.07 4.51 17.76
C ALA A 163 -15.13 5.22 16.40
N ARG A 164 -14.30 4.78 15.43
CA ARG A 164 -14.32 5.28 14.05
C ARG A 164 -15.65 5.00 13.35
N ALA A 165 -16.24 3.83 13.60
CA ALA A 165 -17.57 3.45 13.14
C ALA A 165 -18.72 4.09 13.95
N ARG A 166 -18.42 4.95 14.95
CA ARG A 166 -19.40 5.58 15.86
C ARG A 166 -20.28 4.58 16.61
N VAL A 167 -19.72 3.41 16.94
CA VAL A 167 -20.38 2.40 17.77
C VAL A 167 -19.51 2.04 18.97
N ASP A 168 -20.12 1.47 20.00
CA ASP A 168 -19.36 0.88 21.08
C ASP A 168 -18.72 -0.47 20.65
N ARG A 169 -17.66 -0.86 21.38
CA ARG A 169 -16.91 -2.09 21.11
C ARG A 169 -17.79 -3.35 21.14
N ARG A 170 -18.76 -3.43 22.06
CA ARG A 170 -19.63 -4.60 22.24
C ARG A 170 -20.58 -4.73 21.06
N THR A 171 -21.11 -3.62 20.55
CA THR A 171 -21.92 -3.61 19.32
C THR A 171 -21.11 -4.06 18.12
N PHE A 172 -19.85 -3.61 18.00
CA PHE A 172 -18.96 -4.06 16.93
C PHE A 172 -18.67 -5.57 16.97
N GLU A 173 -18.32 -6.10 18.15
CA GLU A 173 -18.08 -7.54 18.35
C GLU A 173 -19.35 -8.37 18.10
N ARG A 174 -20.53 -7.87 18.49
CA ARG A 174 -21.83 -8.54 18.28
C ARG A 174 -22.14 -8.71 16.79
N TRP A 175 -21.78 -7.75 15.94
CA TRP A 175 -21.97 -7.87 14.49
C TRP A 175 -21.13 -8.98 13.87
N PHE A 176 -19.87 -9.10 14.27
CA PHE A 176 -19.01 -10.21 13.84
C PHE A 176 -19.56 -11.56 14.28
N LEU A 177 -20.02 -11.67 15.53
CA LEU A 177 -20.65 -12.89 16.04
C LEU A 177 -21.92 -13.25 15.26
N ARG A 178 -22.78 -12.27 14.97
CA ARG A 178 -24.03 -12.46 14.22
C ARG A 178 -23.77 -13.00 12.81
N LEU A 179 -22.66 -12.60 12.19
CA LEU A 179 -22.25 -13.07 10.86
C LEU A 179 -21.42 -14.36 10.91
N GLY A 180 -21.18 -14.93 12.09
CA GLY A 180 -20.35 -16.12 12.29
C GLY A 180 -18.86 -15.91 11.99
N LEU A 181 -18.42 -14.65 11.87
CA LEU A 181 -17.03 -14.30 11.58
C LEU A 181 -16.16 -14.43 12.84
N ARG A 182 -14.87 -14.66 12.66
CA ARG A 182 -13.90 -14.55 13.78
C ARG A 182 -13.89 -13.13 14.33
N SER A 183 -13.62 -12.99 15.63
CA SER A 183 -13.72 -11.69 16.31
C SER A 183 -12.95 -10.55 15.61
N PRO A 184 -13.35 -9.28 15.79
CA PRO A 184 -12.70 -8.16 15.12
C PRO A 184 -11.19 -8.09 15.38
N ARG A 185 -10.73 -8.50 16.57
CA ARG A 185 -9.30 -8.58 16.89
C ARG A 185 -8.54 -9.51 15.94
N HIS A 186 -9.12 -10.66 15.61
CA HIS A 186 -8.52 -11.57 14.63
C HIS A 186 -8.48 -10.91 13.26
N PHE A 187 -9.57 -10.25 12.85
CA PHE A 187 -9.64 -9.57 11.55
C PHE A 187 -8.51 -8.55 11.40
N LEU A 188 -8.30 -7.68 12.40
CA LEU A 188 -7.22 -6.70 12.38
C LEU A 188 -5.84 -7.37 12.27
N ALA A 189 -5.61 -8.44 13.01
CA ALA A 189 -4.34 -9.15 12.96
C ALA A 189 -4.09 -9.81 11.59
N ALA A 190 -5.10 -10.45 11.02
CA ALA A 190 -4.99 -11.09 9.72
C ALA A 190 -4.86 -10.09 8.57
N ALA A 191 -5.60 -8.98 8.61
CA ALA A 191 -5.44 -7.86 7.68
C ALA A 191 -3.99 -7.34 7.69
N ARG A 192 -3.38 -7.17 8.87
CA ARG A 192 -1.97 -6.79 8.98
C ARG A 192 -1.03 -7.85 8.43
N VAL A 193 -1.30 -9.14 8.65
CA VAL A 193 -0.47 -10.22 8.09
C VAL A 193 -0.54 -10.25 6.56
N LEU A 194 -1.72 -10.05 5.97
CA LEU A 194 -1.84 -9.91 4.51
C LEU A 194 -1.07 -8.70 3.99
N HIS A 195 -1.14 -7.58 4.71
CA HIS A 195 -0.38 -6.39 4.36
C HIS A 195 1.13 -6.62 4.47
N ALA A 196 1.57 -7.34 5.51
CA ALA A 196 2.96 -7.71 5.71
C ALA A 196 3.45 -8.64 4.60
N HIS A 197 2.68 -9.66 4.24
CA HIS A 197 2.97 -10.56 3.13
C HIS A 197 3.27 -9.76 1.86
N ARG A 198 2.36 -8.85 1.52
CA ARG A 198 2.46 -8.05 0.31
C ARG A 198 3.62 -7.06 0.32
N LEU A 199 3.92 -6.44 1.46
CA LEU A 199 5.10 -5.58 1.60
C LEU A 199 6.41 -6.37 1.57
N LEU A 200 6.42 -7.60 2.07
CA LEU A 200 7.62 -8.46 2.04
C LEU A 200 7.93 -8.98 0.63
N GLN A 201 7.00 -8.90 -0.31
CA GLN A 201 7.25 -9.16 -1.74
C GLN A 201 8.15 -8.10 -2.38
N ASP A 202 8.30 -6.94 -1.74
CA ASP A 202 9.20 -5.89 -2.18
C ASP A 202 10.58 -6.08 -1.48
N PRO A 203 11.64 -6.48 -2.20
CA PRO A 203 12.95 -6.79 -1.60
C PRO A 203 13.60 -5.62 -0.87
N GLY A 204 13.15 -4.40 -1.17
CA GLY A 204 13.60 -3.17 -0.55
C GLY A 204 13.17 -2.98 0.90
N PHE A 205 12.18 -3.75 1.40
CA PHE A 205 11.79 -3.72 2.81
C PHE A 205 12.45 -4.83 3.62
N THR A 206 13.00 -4.44 4.77
CA THR A 206 13.34 -5.39 5.82
C THR A 206 12.10 -5.82 6.60
N VAL A 207 12.22 -6.91 7.35
CA VAL A 207 11.15 -7.36 8.25
C VAL A 207 10.80 -6.28 9.29
N ASP A 208 11.80 -5.55 9.77
CA ASP A 208 11.61 -4.52 10.80
C ASP A 208 10.89 -3.29 10.22
N ASP A 209 11.24 -2.87 8.99
CA ASP A 209 10.52 -1.82 8.27
C ASP A 209 9.02 -2.15 8.15
N VAL A 210 8.70 -3.39 7.78
CA VAL A 210 7.31 -3.86 7.64
C VAL A 210 6.60 -3.87 8.99
N ALA A 211 7.24 -4.36 10.05
CA ALA A 211 6.66 -4.39 11.39
C ALA A 211 6.33 -2.97 11.87
N GLN A 212 7.28 -2.04 11.77
CA GLN A 212 7.10 -0.64 12.17
C GLN A 212 6.00 0.03 11.35
N ARG A 213 6.00 -0.14 10.01
CA ARG A 213 5.01 0.43 9.10
C ARG A 213 3.59 -0.04 9.37
N LEU A 214 3.41 -1.26 9.88
CA LEU A 214 2.11 -1.83 10.24
C LEU A 214 1.71 -1.58 11.69
N GLY A 215 2.50 -0.81 12.44
CA GLY A 215 2.23 -0.43 13.82
C GLY A 215 2.54 -1.53 14.84
N TYR A 216 3.37 -2.51 14.51
CA TYR A 216 3.87 -3.46 15.50
C TYR A 216 4.99 -2.83 16.32
N ALA A 217 4.87 -2.88 17.65
CA ALA A 217 5.93 -2.44 18.56
C ALA A 217 7.16 -3.36 18.51
N GLN A 218 6.96 -4.64 18.16
CA GLN A 218 8.02 -5.63 18.06
C GLN A 218 7.80 -6.55 16.86
N THR A 219 8.85 -6.79 16.09
CA THR A 219 8.88 -7.75 14.98
C THR A 219 8.41 -9.15 15.40
N LYS A 220 8.72 -9.57 16.64
CA LYS A 220 8.28 -10.88 17.18
C LYS A 220 6.75 -11.05 17.19
N THR A 221 5.99 -9.97 17.43
CA THR A 221 4.52 -10.03 17.40
C THR A 221 4.00 -10.27 15.99
N LEU A 222 4.61 -9.62 14.99
CA LEU A 222 4.28 -9.87 13.59
C LEU A 222 4.58 -11.32 13.19
N GLN A 223 5.73 -11.88 13.61
CA GLN A 223 6.07 -13.29 13.36
C GLN A 223 5.04 -14.27 13.96
N LEU A 224 4.58 -14.01 15.19
CA LEU A 224 3.54 -14.83 15.84
C LEU A 224 2.22 -14.78 15.06
N HIS A 225 1.81 -13.58 14.60
CA HIS A 225 0.62 -13.46 13.77
C HIS A 225 0.79 -14.15 12.41
N ALA A 226 1.94 -14.01 11.75
CA ALA A 226 2.22 -14.69 10.49
C ALA A 226 2.07 -16.22 10.61
N ARG A 227 2.66 -16.81 11.67
CA ARG A 227 2.50 -18.24 11.96
C ARG A 227 1.05 -18.61 12.26
N ALA A 228 0.33 -17.80 13.03
CA ALA A 228 -1.06 -18.10 13.42
C ALA A 228 -2.07 -18.01 12.24
N TYR A 229 -1.86 -17.09 11.29
CA TYR A 229 -2.84 -16.81 10.24
C TYR A 229 -2.45 -17.35 8.86
N LEU A 230 -1.16 -17.45 8.53
CA LEU A 230 -0.67 -17.99 7.26
C LEU A 230 0.07 -19.33 7.41
N GLY A 231 0.44 -19.72 8.63
CA GLY A 231 1.28 -20.90 8.88
C GLY A 231 2.77 -20.68 8.57
N LEU A 232 3.17 -19.47 8.20
CA LEU A 232 4.51 -19.17 7.67
C LEU A 232 5.38 -18.31 8.61
N THR A 233 6.70 -18.41 8.48
CA THR A 233 7.63 -17.36 8.94
C THR A 233 7.60 -16.16 8.00
N LEU A 234 8.15 -15.04 8.46
CA LEU A 234 8.34 -13.86 7.62
C LEU A 234 9.35 -14.06 6.48
N GLY A 235 10.32 -14.98 6.65
CA GLY A 235 11.23 -15.37 5.57
C GLY A 235 10.50 -16.19 4.50
N GLU A 236 9.75 -17.22 4.94
CA GLU A 236 8.92 -18.04 4.06
C GLU A 236 7.90 -17.19 3.30
N MET A 237 7.33 -16.14 3.91
CA MET A 237 6.40 -15.22 3.22
C MET A 237 7.02 -14.42 2.07
N ARG A 238 8.36 -14.37 1.94
CA ARG A 238 9.03 -13.72 0.80
C ARG A 238 9.12 -14.65 -0.40
N ASP A 239 9.38 -15.93 -0.15
CA ASP A 239 9.70 -16.93 -1.17
C ASP A 239 8.51 -17.85 -1.49
N ALA A 240 7.54 -17.93 -0.58
CA ALA A 240 6.39 -18.83 -0.65
C ALA A 240 5.07 -18.07 -0.61
N LEU A 241 4.11 -18.58 -1.38
CA LEU A 241 2.77 -18.08 -1.67
C LEU A 241 2.70 -16.86 -2.58
N ASP A 242 1.87 -16.98 -3.63
CA ASP A 242 1.37 -15.81 -4.32
C ASP A 242 0.37 -15.02 -3.44
N ALA A 243 0.12 -13.77 -3.78
CA ALA A 243 -0.77 -12.90 -3.02
C ALA A 243 -2.23 -13.42 -2.95
N ALA A 244 -2.71 -14.11 -3.99
CA ALA A 244 -4.05 -14.70 -4.02
C ALA A 244 -4.15 -15.92 -3.10
N GLU A 245 -3.13 -16.77 -3.03
CA GLU A 245 -3.09 -17.92 -2.13
C GLU A 245 -3.02 -17.44 -0.67
N ALA A 246 -2.22 -16.41 -0.37
CA ALA A 246 -2.15 -15.82 0.98
C ALA A 246 -3.50 -15.26 1.41
N LEU A 247 -4.18 -14.56 0.50
CA LEU A 247 -5.55 -14.07 0.71
C LEU A 247 -6.52 -15.23 0.95
N GLN A 248 -6.47 -16.29 0.14
CA GLN A 248 -7.35 -17.45 0.29
C GLN A 248 -7.19 -18.14 1.64
N ARG A 249 -5.94 -18.32 2.12
CA ARG A 249 -5.70 -18.90 3.45
C ARG A 249 -6.28 -18.05 4.56
N VAL A 250 -6.12 -16.72 4.48
CA VAL A 250 -6.75 -15.81 5.43
C VAL A 250 -8.27 -15.86 5.31
N ALA A 251 -8.83 -15.74 4.11
CA ALA A 251 -10.27 -15.79 3.88
C ALA A 251 -10.88 -17.10 4.42
N HIS A 252 -10.24 -18.24 4.17
CA HIS A 252 -10.64 -19.53 4.73
C HIS A 252 -10.57 -19.52 6.27
N GLY A 253 -9.54 -18.86 6.83
CA GLY A 253 -9.40 -18.47 8.24
C GLY A 253 -10.62 -17.76 8.86
N PHE A 254 -11.25 -16.89 8.07
CA PHE A 254 -12.36 -16.00 8.47
C PHE A 254 -13.74 -16.51 8.08
N ALA A 255 -13.84 -17.51 7.21
CA ALA A 255 -15.12 -18.10 6.82
C ALA A 255 -15.90 -18.59 8.05
N PRO A 256 -17.25 -18.48 8.04
CA PRO A 256 -18.08 -18.89 9.16
C PRO A 256 -17.80 -20.33 9.56
N GLN A 257 -17.66 -20.60 10.86
CA GLN A 257 -17.33 -21.94 11.38
C GLN A 257 -18.27 -23.05 10.87
N ARG A 258 -19.54 -22.73 10.53
CA ARG A 258 -20.50 -23.67 9.96
C ARG A 258 -20.10 -24.23 8.58
N ALA A 259 -19.33 -23.49 7.78
CA ALA A 259 -18.87 -23.95 6.46
C ALA A 259 -17.65 -24.89 6.53
N ARG A 260 -16.91 -24.89 7.65
CA ARG A 260 -15.75 -25.78 7.86
C ARG A 260 -16.14 -27.20 8.25
N ALA A 261 -17.30 -27.36 8.91
CA ALA A 261 -17.79 -28.67 9.35
C ALA A 261 -18.49 -29.48 8.23
N SER A 262 -18.81 -28.86 7.10
CA SER A 262 -19.45 -29.50 5.94
C SER A 262 -18.46 -29.90 4.83
N ALA A 263 -17.16 -29.68 5.04
CA ALA A 263 -16.10 -29.97 4.07
C ALA A 263 -15.01 -30.89 4.64
N SER A 264 -15.31 -31.58 5.76
CA SER A 264 -14.46 -32.62 6.37
C SER A 264 -15.12 -33.97 6.21
#